data_AF-A0A821XWB8-F1
#
_entry.id   AF-A0A821XWB8-F1
#
_cell.length_a   1.000
_cell.length_b   1.000
_cell.length_c   1.000
_cell.angle_alpha   90.00
_cell.angle_beta   90.00
_cell.angle_gamma   90.00
#
_symmetry.space_group_name_H-M   'P 1'
#
loop_
_entity.id
_entity.type
_entity.pdbx_description
1 polymer ?
#
loop_
_entity_poly.entity_id
_entity_poly.type
_entity_poly.pdbx_seq_one_letter_code
_entity_poly.pdbx_strand_id
1 'polypeptide(L)'
;TEKCLYVVLNATLRSEDRSKRKHWLFYLKLFLTAVSKIPSQHRHVFRGIKEDLHEYYPSGKTIVWESFSSCTVSIDILQSNPLLGTSGKRTIFDIECNSSKDISQYSYCPKDKEVIIMAATQFIVTGCLNQGNDLVTIQLKETKPSHHLPQPVTHFSESKKTYRNKNDDQRIRSAQYCLKYSATGEHDLGHSNELESTELCRDGGRCENMDPDHLKA
;
A
#
# COMPACT_ATOMS: atom_id res chain seq x y z
N THR A 1 -0.10 19.56 5.26
CA THR A 1 -0.98 18.48 4.77
C THR A 1 -0.71 17.23 5.57
N GLU A 2 -1.73 16.64 6.20
CA GLU A 2 -1.58 15.38 6.92
C GLU A 2 -1.40 14.23 5.91
N LYS A 3 -0.40 13.37 6.15
CA LYS A 3 -0.12 12.18 5.31
C LYS A 3 -0.74 10.95 5.97
N CYS A 4 -1.32 10.04 5.18
CA CYS A 4 -1.92 8.82 5.75
C CYS A 4 -0.84 7.85 6.28
N LEU A 5 -1.20 7.07 7.29
CA LEU A 5 -0.28 6.17 7.99
C LEU A 5 0.44 5.18 7.05
N TYR A 6 -0.31 4.60 6.11
CA TYR A 6 0.21 3.67 5.11
C TYR A 6 1.30 4.30 4.25
N VAL A 7 1.08 5.52 3.76
CA VAL A 7 2.04 6.25 2.92
C VAL A 7 3.32 6.54 3.70
N VAL A 8 3.22 7.06 4.93
CA VAL A 8 4.41 7.40 5.73
C VAL A 8 5.17 6.14 6.14
N LEU A 9 4.48 5.06 6.50
CA LEU A 9 5.11 3.79 6.84
C LEU A 9 5.90 3.24 5.66
N ASN A 10 5.28 3.11 4.49
CA ASN A 10 5.94 2.55 3.32
C ASN A 10 7.11 3.43 2.83
N ALA A 11 6.98 4.75 2.85
CA ALA A 11 8.10 5.64 2.60
C ALA A 11 9.25 5.40 3.60
N THR A 12 8.93 5.19 4.88
CA THR A 12 9.94 4.88 5.92
C THR A 12 10.60 3.52 5.70
N LEU A 13 9.85 2.52 5.21
CA LEU A 13 10.39 1.19 4.92
C LEU A 13 11.37 1.22 3.74
N ARG A 14 11.05 2.00 2.69
CA ARG A 14 11.93 2.23 1.52
C ARG A 14 13.17 3.05 1.84
N SER A 15 13.14 3.90 2.87
CA SER A 15 14.25 4.79 3.21
C SER A 15 15.54 4.03 3.56
N GLU A 16 16.66 4.49 3.01
CA GLU A 16 18.01 3.99 3.33
C GLU A 16 18.41 4.26 4.78
N ASP A 17 17.85 5.31 5.40
CA ASP A 17 18.05 5.59 6.82
C ASP A 17 17.23 4.62 7.67
N ARG A 18 17.88 3.53 8.07
CA ARG A 18 17.25 2.47 8.87
C ARG A 18 16.89 2.94 10.28
N SER A 19 17.42 4.06 10.76
CA SER A 19 17.09 4.60 12.08
C SER A 19 15.63 5.06 12.16
N LYS A 20 15.06 5.53 11.04
CA LYS A 20 13.66 5.99 10.95
C LYS A 20 12.66 4.87 11.24
N ARG A 21 13.00 3.61 10.94
CA ARG A 21 12.16 2.44 11.21
C ARG A 21 11.97 2.15 12.70
N LYS A 22 12.86 2.63 13.58
CA LYS A 22 12.74 2.41 15.04
C LYS A 22 11.43 2.96 15.60
N HIS A 23 10.98 4.11 15.10
CA HIS A 23 9.72 4.74 15.52
C HIS A 23 8.49 3.88 15.17
N TRP A 24 8.61 3.01 14.18
CA TRP A 24 7.53 2.14 13.71
C TRP A 24 7.52 0.78 14.40
N LEU A 25 8.48 0.46 15.28
CA LEU A 25 8.65 -0.89 15.81
C LEU A 25 7.38 -1.44 16.48
N PHE A 26 6.71 -0.66 17.33
CA PHE A 26 5.50 -1.11 18.01
C PHE A 26 4.31 -1.25 17.04
N TYR A 27 4.17 -0.33 16.09
CA TYR A 27 3.15 -0.44 15.06
C TYR A 27 3.38 -1.66 14.17
N LEU A 28 4.61 -1.84 13.67
CA LEU A 28 5.02 -2.99 12.87
C LEU A 28 4.79 -4.29 13.63
N LYS A 29 5.17 -4.36 14.92
CA LYS A 29 4.90 -5.54 15.73
C LYS A 29 3.40 -5.85 15.80
N LEU A 30 2.57 -4.85 16.09
CA LEU A 30 1.11 -5.01 16.15
C LEU A 30 0.55 -5.46 14.80
N PHE A 31 0.89 -4.75 13.73
CA PHE A 31 0.40 -5.01 12.39
C PHE A 31 0.84 -6.38 11.87
N LEU A 32 2.13 -6.71 11.97
CA LEU A 32 2.65 -8.03 11.58
C LEU A 32 2.00 -9.16 12.40
N THR A 33 1.76 -8.95 13.70
CA THR A 33 1.06 -9.94 14.55
C THR A 33 -0.40 -10.11 14.16
N ALA A 34 -1.08 -9.04 13.72
CA ALA A 34 -2.45 -9.12 13.23
C ALA A 34 -2.48 -9.89 11.89
N VAL A 35 -1.64 -9.48 10.94
CA VAL A 35 -1.58 -10.09 9.60
C VAL A 35 -1.07 -11.53 9.63
N SER A 36 -0.24 -11.91 10.60
CA SER A 36 0.18 -13.32 10.77
C SER A 36 -0.95 -14.26 11.16
N LYS A 37 -2.04 -13.74 11.73
CA LYS A 37 -3.25 -14.52 12.07
C LYS A 37 -4.18 -14.71 10.88
N ILE A 38 -4.00 -13.95 9.81
CA ILE A 38 -4.78 -14.07 8.57
C ILE A 38 -4.15 -15.18 7.73
N PRO A 39 -4.92 -16.14 7.19
CA PRO A 39 -4.36 -17.20 6.35
C PRO A 39 -3.72 -16.62 5.09
N SER A 40 -2.57 -17.16 4.69
CA SER A 40 -1.99 -16.86 3.38
C SER A 40 -2.75 -17.62 2.30
N GLN A 41 -2.96 -16.95 1.17
CA GLN A 41 -3.72 -17.49 0.05
C GLN A 41 -2.93 -17.32 -1.24
N HIS A 42 -2.83 -18.41 -2.00
CA HIS A 42 -2.35 -18.37 -3.37
C HIS A 42 -3.47 -17.88 -4.28
N ARG A 43 -3.25 -16.79 -5.02
CA ARG A 43 -4.22 -16.18 -5.94
C ARG A 43 -3.57 -15.13 -6.84
N HIS A 44 -4.26 -14.80 -7.94
CA HIS A 44 -3.99 -13.61 -8.72
C HIS A 44 -4.52 -12.36 -8.00
N VAL A 45 -3.70 -11.33 -7.93
CA VAL A 45 -4.05 -10.01 -7.39
C VAL A 45 -3.54 -8.90 -8.31
N PHE A 46 -4.19 -7.75 -8.23
CA PHE A 46 -3.91 -6.60 -9.06
C PHE A 46 -3.53 -5.39 -8.22
N ARG A 47 -2.63 -4.56 -8.76
CA ARG A 47 -2.26 -3.27 -8.17
C ARG A 47 -2.13 -2.23 -9.27
N GLY A 48 -2.84 -1.11 -9.14
CA GLY A 48 -2.72 0.03 -10.03
C GLY A 48 -1.76 1.07 -9.47
N ILE A 49 -0.90 1.64 -10.33
CA ILE A 49 -0.06 2.81 -10.03
C ILE A 49 -0.22 3.85 -11.13
N LYS A 50 -0.41 5.11 -10.77
CA LYS A 50 -0.53 6.25 -11.71
C LYS A 50 0.83 6.78 -12.17
N GLU A 51 1.66 5.87 -12.66
CA GLU A 51 2.97 6.14 -13.23
C GLU A 51 3.29 5.06 -14.27
N ASP A 52 4.12 5.39 -15.26
CA ASP A 52 4.70 4.39 -16.16
C ASP A 52 5.95 3.80 -15.51
N LEU A 53 5.89 2.52 -15.17
CA LEU A 53 6.99 1.81 -14.51
C LEU A 53 7.71 0.82 -15.43
N HIS A 54 7.40 0.81 -16.73
CA HIS A 54 7.89 -0.19 -17.68
C HIS A 54 9.42 -0.39 -17.62
N GLU A 55 10.18 0.71 -17.60
CA GLU A 55 11.65 0.66 -17.64
C GLU A 55 12.28 0.00 -16.40
N TYR A 56 11.58 -0.02 -15.26
CA TYR A 56 12.12 -0.54 -14.00
C TYR A 56 11.92 -2.05 -13.83
N TYR A 57 11.02 -2.63 -14.64
CA TYR A 57 10.59 -4.02 -14.57
C TYR A 57 10.85 -4.75 -15.90
N PRO A 58 12.10 -4.88 -16.37
CA PRO A 58 12.38 -5.70 -17.53
C PRO A 58 12.05 -7.18 -17.25
N SER A 59 11.49 -7.87 -18.24
CA SER A 59 11.16 -9.30 -18.16
C SER A 59 12.37 -10.15 -17.76
N GLY A 60 12.13 -11.13 -16.89
CA GLY A 60 13.15 -12.01 -16.32
C GLY A 60 13.90 -11.44 -15.10
N LYS A 61 13.72 -10.16 -14.76
CA LYS A 61 14.36 -9.56 -13.59
C LYS A 61 13.71 -10.03 -12.29
N THR A 62 14.53 -10.35 -11.30
CA THR A 62 14.10 -10.55 -9.92
C THR A 62 14.08 -9.21 -9.18
N ILE A 63 12.99 -8.93 -8.47
CA ILE A 63 12.78 -7.70 -7.71
C ILE A 63 12.30 -8.03 -6.29
N VAL A 64 12.46 -7.09 -5.38
CA VAL A 64 11.93 -7.16 -4.02
C VAL A 64 11.10 -5.91 -3.76
N TRP A 65 9.88 -6.09 -3.28
CA TRP A 65 9.05 -4.97 -2.81
C TRP A 65 9.36 -4.70 -1.35
N GLU A 66 10.11 -3.63 -1.08
CA GLU A 66 10.59 -3.24 0.26
C GLU A 66 9.47 -2.82 1.23
N SER A 67 8.24 -2.66 0.75
CA SER A 67 7.10 -2.11 1.49
C SER A 67 5.86 -2.99 1.38
N PHE A 68 4.91 -2.78 2.29
CA PHE A 68 3.62 -3.45 2.21
C PHE A 68 2.85 -2.99 0.99
N SER A 69 2.35 -3.93 0.20
CA SER A 69 1.63 -3.61 -1.03
C SER A 69 0.16 -3.90 -0.86
N SER A 70 -0.67 -2.86 -0.95
CA SER A 70 -2.12 -3.00 -1.07
C SER A 70 -2.46 -3.35 -2.52
N CYS A 71 -3.30 -4.36 -2.66
CA CYS A 71 -3.73 -4.98 -3.90
C CYS A 71 -5.23 -5.28 -3.82
N THR A 72 -5.81 -5.70 -4.94
CA THR A 72 -7.20 -6.17 -5.01
C THR A 72 -7.29 -7.46 -5.79
N VAL A 73 -8.29 -8.29 -5.51
CA VAL A 73 -8.65 -9.43 -6.37
C VAL A 73 -9.56 -9.06 -7.55
N SER A 74 -10.04 -7.81 -7.60
CA SER A 74 -11.00 -7.35 -8.61
C SER A 74 -10.32 -6.43 -9.59
N ILE A 75 -10.06 -6.85 -10.83
CA ILE A 75 -9.42 -5.96 -11.81
C ILE A 75 -10.31 -4.75 -12.16
N ASP A 76 -11.63 -4.95 -12.17
CA ASP A 76 -12.61 -3.92 -12.58
C ASP A 76 -12.55 -2.66 -11.70
N ILE A 77 -12.23 -2.79 -10.41
CA ILE A 77 -12.20 -1.63 -9.51
C ILE A 77 -11.05 -0.67 -9.85
N LEU A 78 -10.02 -1.14 -10.56
CA LEU A 78 -8.90 -0.29 -10.97
C LEU A 78 -9.38 0.83 -11.91
N GLN A 79 -10.48 0.65 -12.63
CA GLN A 79 -11.06 1.71 -13.46
C GLN A 79 -11.49 2.94 -12.64
N SER A 80 -11.68 2.80 -11.32
CA SER A 80 -12.00 3.92 -10.45
C SER A 80 -10.79 4.86 -10.31
N ASN A 81 -11.04 6.18 -10.43
CA ASN A 81 -10.00 7.20 -10.35
C ASN A 81 -9.20 7.16 -9.02
N PRO A 82 -9.79 6.84 -7.84
CA PRO A 82 -9.01 6.69 -6.62
C PRO A 82 -7.96 5.56 -6.65
N LEU A 83 -8.08 4.58 -7.55
CA LEU A 83 -7.12 3.47 -7.64
C LEU A 83 -6.18 3.65 -8.83
N LEU A 84 -6.72 3.67 -10.05
CA LEU A 84 -5.92 3.86 -11.26
C LEU A 84 -6.56 4.88 -12.20
N GLY A 85 -7.85 4.69 -12.50
CA GLY A 85 -8.55 5.49 -13.50
C GLY A 85 -8.27 5.03 -14.93
N THR A 86 -8.69 5.85 -15.89
CA THR A 86 -8.70 5.51 -17.33
C THR A 86 -7.81 6.41 -18.19
N SER A 87 -7.08 7.36 -17.59
CA SER A 87 -6.25 8.33 -18.30
C SER A 87 -4.91 8.58 -17.61
N GLY A 88 -3.95 9.14 -18.36
CA GLY A 88 -2.59 9.43 -17.90
C GLY A 88 -1.70 8.19 -17.82
N LYS A 89 -0.38 8.41 -17.66
CA LYS A 89 0.61 7.35 -17.48
C LYS A 89 0.28 6.48 -16.29
N ARG A 90 0.14 5.18 -16.52
CA ARG A 90 -0.33 4.25 -15.51
C ARG A 90 0.13 2.82 -15.78
N THR A 91 0.30 2.09 -14.69
CA THR A 91 0.77 0.71 -14.66
C THR A 91 -0.22 -0.16 -13.89
N ILE A 92 -0.60 -1.31 -14.47
CA ILE A 92 -1.26 -2.41 -13.76
C ILE A 92 -0.22 -3.49 -13.49
N PHE A 93 -0.06 -3.87 -12.24
CA PHE A 93 0.60 -5.11 -11.88
C PHE A 93 -0.44 -6.24 -11.83
N ASP A 94 -0.23 -7.28 -12.62
CA ASP A 94 -0.92 -8.57 -12.54
C ASP A 94 0.01 -9.58 -11.84
N ILE A 95 -0.39 -10.06 -10.67
CA ILE A 95 0.52 -10.70 -9.73
C ILE A 95 -0.01 -12.09 -9.36
N GLU A 96 0.72 -13.13 -9.76
CA GLU A 96 0.54 -14.48 -9.20
C GLU A 96 1.21 -14.53 -7.82
N CYS A 97 0.42 -14.37 -6.76
CA CYS A 97 0.90 -14.25 -5.39
C CYS A 97 0.63 -15.54 -4.60
N ASN A 98 1.62 -16.02 -3.85
CA ASN A 98 1.56 -17.21 -3.00
C ASN A 98 1.19 -16.88 -1.55
N SER A 99 1.57 -15.69 -1.07
CA SER A 99 1.50 -15.33 0.35
C SER A 99 0.49 -14.25 0.68
N SER A 100 -0.40 -13.91 -0.26
CA SER A 100 -1.39 -12.84 -0.14
C SER A 100 -2.30 -12.98 1.08
N LYS A 101 -2.69 -11.86 1.69
CA LYS A 101 -3.50 -11.81 2.92
C LYS A 101 -4.77 -11.00 2.66
N ASP A 102 -5.92 -11.66 2.65
CA ASP A 102 -7.21 -11.00 2.48
C ASP A 102 -7.55 -10.17 3.73
N ILE A 103 -7.59 -8.85 3.56
CA ILE A 103 -7.91 -7.89 4.62
C ILE A 103 -9.22 -7.16 4.35
N SER A 104 -10.01 -7.60 3.37
CA SER A 104 -11.24 -6.94 2.93
C SER A 104 -12.23 -6.70 4.08
N GLN A 105 -12.37 -7.66 4.99
CA GLN A 105 -13.24 -7.56 6.17
C GLN A 105 -12.74 -6.57 7.24
N TYR A 106 -11.46 -6.18 7.18
CA TYR A 106 -10.84 -5.22 8.09
C TYR A 106 -10.60 -3.86 7.42
N SER A 107 -10.83 -3.76 6.11
CA SER A 107 -10.64 -2.55 5.33
C SER A 107 -11.80 -1.58 5.53
N TYR A 108 -11.50 -0.29 5.44
CA TYR A 108 -12.52 0.76 5.45
C TYR A 108 -13.45 0.67 4.23
N CYS A 109 -12.94 0.15 3.11
CA CYS A 109 -13.69 -0.07 1.88
C CYS A 109 -13.73 -1.57 1.53
N PRO A 110 -14.59 -2.39 2.15
CA PRO A 110 -14.67 -3.82 1.87
C PRO A 110 -14.94 -4.16 0.40
N LYS A 111 -15.59 -3.24 -0.34
CA LYS A 111 -15.88 -3.37 -1.78
C LYS A 111 -14.62 -3.43 -2.64
N ASP A 112 -13.51 -2.88 -2.15
CA ASP A 112 -12.23 -2.89 -2.87
C ASP A 112 -11.57 -4.27 -2.84
N LYS A 113 -12.14 -5.22 -2.06
CA LYS A 113 -11.63 -6.58 -1.89
C LYS A 113 -10.13 -6.59 -1.62
N GLU A 114 -9.75 -5.75 -0.67
CA GLU A 114 -8.37 -5.41 -0.40
C GLU A 114 -7.58 -6.64 0.09
N VAL A 115 -6.41 -6.81 -0.49
CA VAL A 115 -5.43 -7.83 -0.16
C VAL A 115 -4.11 -7.14 0.11
N ILE A 116 -3.40 -7.59 1.14
CA ILE A 116 -2.07 -7.08 1.44
C ILE A 116 -1.01 -8.13 1.13
N ILE A 117 0.04 -7.68 0.45
CA ILE A 117 1.30 -8.42 0.31
C ILE A 117 2.29 -7.85 1.32
N MET A 118 3.02 -8.75 1.98
CA MET A 118 4.02 -8.38 2.98
C MET A 118 5.17 -7.59 2.37
N ALA A 119 5.80 -6.73 3.18
CA ALA A 119 7.06 -6.12 2.83
C ALA A 119 8.16 -7.18 2.67
N ALA A 120 9.16 -6.87 1.86
CA ALA A 120 10.27 -7.76 1.48
C ALA A 120 9.84 -9.03 0.72
N THR A 121 8.69 -9.01 0.03
CA THR A 121 8.29 -10.10 -0.88
C THR A 121 9.07 -10.00 -2.18
N GLN A 122 9.59 -11.14 -2.63
CA GLN A 122 10.35 -11.27 -3.87
C GLN A 122 9.46 -11.70 -5.03
N PHE A 123 9.70 -11.13 -6.20
CA PHE A 123 9.01 -11.48 -7.44
C PHE A 123 10.00 -11.65 -8.59
N ILE A 124 9.58 -12.41 -9.60
CA ILE A 124 10.16 -12.36 -10.94
C ILE A 124 9.19 -11.68 -11.89
N VAL A 125 9.70 -10.80 -12.75
CA VAL A 125 8.92 -10.21 -13.83
C VAL A 125 8.76 -11.25 -14.93
N THR A 126 7.54 -11.67 -15.20
CA THR A 126 7.23 -12.71 -16.20
C THR A 126 6.86 -12.11 -17.56
N GLY A 127 6.40 -10.87 -17.60
CA GLY A 127 6.03 -10.20 -18.84
C GLY A 127 5.74 -8.71 -18.66
N CYS A 128 5.80 -7.97 -19.75
CA CYS A 128 5.43 -6.57 -19.84
C CYS A 128 4.66 -6.35 -21.15
N LEU A 129 3.55 -5.63 -21.07
CA LEU A 129 2.69 -5.33 -22.21
C LEU A 129 2.31 -3.84 -22.19
N ASN A 130 2.73 -3.11 -23.22
CA ASN A 130 2.17 -1.78 -23.49
C ASN A 130 0.80 -1.95 -24.16
N GLN A 131 -0.26 -1.49 -23.51
CA GLN A 131 -1.64 -1.62 -23.98
C GLN A 131 -2.12 -0.40 -24.77
N GLY A 132 -1.25 0.59 -25.00
CA GLY A 132 -1.61 1.90 -25.53
C GLY A 132 -2.34 2.76 -24.51
N ASN A 133 -2.72 3.98 -24.90
CA ASN A 133 -3.42 4.94 -24.05
C ASN A 133 -2.74 5.19 -22.70
N ASP A 134 -1.40 5.26 -22.71
CA ASP A 134 -0.53 5.44 -21.54
C ASP A 134 -0.68 4.36 -20.46
N LEU A 135 -1.18 3.17 -20.82
CA LEU A 135 -1.34 2.03 -19.92
C LEU A 135 -0.33 0.93 -20.24
N VAL A 136 0.39 0.51 -19.20
CA VAL A 136 1.27 -0.67 -19.23
C VAL A 136 0.75 -1.71 -18.25
N THR A 137 0.79 -2.98 -18.63
CA THR A 137 0.58 -4.11 -17.72
C THR A 137 1.91 -4.83 -17.50
N ILE A 138 2.28 -5.06 -16.24
CA ILE A 138 3.47 -5.78 -15.81
C ILE A 138 3.01 -7.03 -15.08
N GLN A 139 3.49 -8.19 -15.51
CA GLN A 139 3.18 -9.47 -14.88
C GLN A 139 4.29 -9.88 -13.93
N LEU A 140 3.90 -10.23 -12.71
CA LEU A 140 4.79 -10.66 -11.63
C LEU A 140 4.38 -12.05 -11.14
N LYS A 141 5.37 -12.86 -10.79
CA LYS A 141 5.16 -14.11 -10.06
C LYS A 141 5.96 -14.08 -8.76
N GLU A 142 5.30 -14.30 -7.64
CA GLU A 142 5.99 -14.37 -6.34
C GLU A 142 6.95 -15.57 -6.31
N THR A 143 8.18 -15.31 -5.89
CA THR A 143 9.21 -16.33 -5.74
C THR A 143 9.61 -16.46 -4.27
N LYS A 144 10.08 -17.66 -3.88
CA LYS A 144 10.71 -17.82 -2.57
C LYS A 144 12.08 -17.15 -2.61
N PRO A 145 12.43 -16.32 -1.61
CA PRO A 145 13.78 -15.80 -1.52
C PRO A 145 14.80 -16.95 -1.39
N SER A 146 15.99 -16.74 -1.93
CA SER A 146 17.10 -17.71 -1.89
C SER A 146 17.62 -18.00 -0.48
N HIS A 147 17.28 -17.15 0.50
CA HIS A 147 17.69 -17.28 1.89
C HIS A 147 16.48 -17.62 2.76
N HIS A 148 16.67 -18.54 3.70
CA HIS A 148 15.63 -18.94 4.65
C HIS A 148 15.22 -17.76 5.53
N LEU A 149 13.97 -17.32 5.43
CA LEU A 149 13.41 -16.35 6.37
C LEU A 149 13.30 -16.97 7.77
N PRO A 150 13.57 -16.21 8.84
CA PRO A 150 13.31 -16.66 10.19
C PRO A 150 11.83 -17.06 10.33
N GLN A 151 11.57 -18.23 10.90
CA GLN A 151 10.20 -18.66 11.19
C GLN A 151 9.58 -17.70 12.22
N PRO A 152 8.27 -17.39 12.13
CA PRO A 152 7.58 -16.65 13.17
C PRO A 152 7.78 -17.35 14.51
N VAL A 153 8.10 -16.58 15.55
CA VAL A 153 8.21 -17.11 16.91
C VAL A 153 6.81 -17.53 17.34
N THR A 154 6.51 -18.82 17.27
CA THR A 154 5.21 -19.40 17.65
C THR A 154 5.06 -19.57 19.16
N HIS A 155 6.16 -19.46 19.91
CA HIS A 155 6.18 -19.60 21.36
C HIS A 155 6.45 -18.26 22.04
N PHE A 156 5.38 -17.56 22.43
CA PHE A 156 5.48 -16.65 23.56
C PHE A 156 5.59 -17.52 24.81
N SER A 157 6.79 -17.64 25.39
CA SER A 157 6.88 -18.12 26.76
C SER A 157 6.12 -17.15 27.65
N GLU A 158 5.10 -17.65 28.36
CA GLU A 158 4.32 -16.89 29.33
C GLU A 158 5.22 -16.45 30.48
N SER A 159 5.97 -15.37 30.28
CA SER A 159 6.55 -14.63 31.39
C SER A 159 5.45 -13.78 31.99
N LYS A 160 4.77 -14.34 33.01
CA LYS A 160 3.81 -13.63 33.86
C LYS A 160 4.47 -12.37 34.43
N LYS A 161 4.26 -11.22 33.80
CA LYS A 161 4.50 -9.92 34.40
C LYS A 161 3.15 -9.28 34.68
N THR A 162 2.74 -9.38 35.93
CA THR A 162 1.61 -8.65 36.52
C THR A 162 1.89 -7.16 36.44
N TYR A 163 1.14 -6.44 35.60
CA TYR A 163 0.97 -4.99 35.74
C TYR A 163 -0.51 -4.69 35.91
N ARG A 164 -0.82 -4.01 37.02
CA ARG A 164 -2.15 -3.63 37.46
C ARG A 164 -2.29 -2.12 37.30
N ASN A 165 -3.55 -1.71 37.11
CA ASN A 165 -4.11 -0.36 37.06
C ASN A 165 -3.98 0.40 35.75
N LYS A 166 -4.92 1.30 35.41
CA LYS A 166 -6.36 1.53 35.65
C LYS A 166 -6.55 2.87 34.93
N ASN A 167 -7.63 2.99 34.15
CA ASN A 167 -8.09 4.19 33.47
C ASN A 167 -7.24 4.61 32.26
N ASP A 168 -7.83 4.50 31.07
CA ASP A 168 -7.70 5.50 30.00
C ASP A 168 -8.80 5.25 28.98
N ASP A 169 -10.02 5.58 29.39
CA ASP A 169 -11.21 5.50 28.56
C ASP A 169 -11.67 6.92 28.20
N GLN A 170 -10.77 7.74 27.62
CA GLN A 170 -11.18 9.02 27.04
C GLN A 170 -10.11 9.67 26.15
N ARG A 171 -9.77 9.10 24.98
CA ARG A 171 -9.02 9.86 23.95
C ARG A 171 -9.07 9.32 22.52
N ILE A 172 -10.17 8.70 22.11
CA ILE A 172 -10.39 8.33 20.71
C ILE A 172 -11.62 9.07 20.18
N ARG A 173 -11.45 10.38 19.91
CA ARG A 173 -12.47 11.18 19.21
C ARG A 173 -11.91 12.30 18.32
N SER A 174 -10.66 12.20 17.87
CA SER A 174 -10.08 13.23 16.98
C SER A 174 -9.28 12.70 15.77
N ALA A 175 -9.26 11.39 15.49
CA ALA A 175 -8.54 10.84 14.34
C ALA A 175 -9.38 10.83 13.03
N GLN A 176 -10.26 11.81 12.84
CA GLN A 176 -11.40 11.72 11.93
C GLN A 176 -11.27 12.52 10.62
N TYR A 177 -10.06 12.79 10.08
CA TYR A 177 -9.97 13.65 8.88
C TYR A 177 -9.05 13.25 7.72
N CYS A 178 -8.35 12.10 7.71
CA CYS A 178 -7.28 11.89 6.70
C CYS A 178 -7.31 10.64 5.81
N LEU A 179 -8.49 10.08 5.52
CA LEU A 179 -8.61 8.88 4.69
C LEU A 179 -9.02 9.14 3.22
N LYS A 180 -8.85 10.36 2.69
CA LYS A 180 -9.29 10.70 1.31
C LYS A 180 -8.16 10.92 0.28
N TYR A 181 -6.88 10.78 0.64
CA TYR A 181 -5.77 11.26 -0.21
C TYR A 181 -4.67 10.25 -0.57
N SER A 182 -4.92 8.94 -0.55
CA SER A 182 -3.90 7.92 -0.88
C SER A 182 -3.85 7.51 -2.37
N ALA A 183 -4.39 8.33 -3.28
CA ALA A 183 -4.53 8.04 -4.71
C ALA A 183 -3.62 8.87 -5.64
N THR A 184 -2.55 9.45 -5.10
CA THR A 184 -1.56 10.25 -5.84
C THR A 184 -0.17 9.74 -5.50
N GLY A 185 0.58 9.39 -6.55
CA GLY A 185 1.77 8.56 -6.51
C GLY A 185 2.96 9.14 -5.74
N GLU A 186 3.92 8.25 -5.48
CA GLU A 186 5.37 8.53 -5.55
C GLU A 186 6.16 7.22 -5.33
N HIS A 187 6.97 6.89 -6.36
CA HIS A 187 8.17 6.06 -6.46
C HIS A 187 8.26 4.74 -5.64
N ASP A 188 8.04 3.63 -6.34
CA ASP A 188 8.59 2.29 -6.02
C ASP A 188 9.96 2.08 -6.70
N LEU A 189 10.78 3.13 -6.75
CA LEU A 189 12.13 3.08 -7.30
C LEU A 189 13.15 2.96 -6.17
N GLY A 190 13.83 1.84 -6.12
CA GLY A 190 14.87 1.57 -5.15
C GLY A 190 16.19 2.30 -5.40
N HIS A 191 16.22 3.53 -5.94
CA HIS A 191 17.43 4.36 -6.04
C HIS A 191 17.10 5.86 -5.92
N SER A 192 17.94 6.54 -5.14
CA SER A 192 17.95 7.95 -4.74
C SER A 192 18.00 8.98 -5.88
N ASN A 193 17.20 10.04 -5.78
CA ASN A 193 17.63 11.44 -5.91
C ASN A 193 16.50 12.41 -5.49
N GLU A 194 16.85 13.39 -4.65
CA GLU A 194 16.03 14.53 -4.24
C GLU A 194 15.70 15.44 -5.42
N LEU A 195 14.49 16.03 -5.45
CA LEU A 195 14.26 17.39 -5.97
C LEU A 195 12.95 17.95 -5.40
N GLU A 196 13.05 19.17 -4.86
CA GLU A 196 12.04 19.97 -4.18
C GLU A 196 10.84 20.33 -5.08
N SER A 197 9.66 20.47 -4.46
CA SER A 197 8.64 21.41 -4.97
C SER A 197 7.75 21.89 -3.82
N THR A 198 8.20 22.94 -3.14
CA THR A 198 7.35 23.84 -2.37
C THR A 198 6.74 24.86 -3.33
N GLU A 199 5.41 24.92 -3.42
CA GLU A 199 4.60 26.15 -3.54
C GLU A 199 3.12 25.79 -3.79
N LEU A 200 2.22 26.74 -3.49
CA LEU A 200 0.74 26.68 -3.57
C LEU A 200 0.00 26.26 -2.28
N CYS A 201 0.11 27.11 -1.27
CA CYS A 201 -0.99 27.37 -0.33
C CYS A 201 -1.10 28.88 -0.10
N ARG A 202 -1.92 29.55 -0.90
CA ARG A 202 -2.54 30.83 -0.50
C ARG A 202 -4.04 30.78 -0.81
N ASP A 203 -4.77 31.31 0.15
CA ASP A 203 -6.19 31.60 0.21
C ASP A 203 -7.15 30.45 0.55
N GLY A 204 -7.51 30.44 1.84
CA GLY A 204 -8.66 29.74 2.37
C GLY A 204 -9.95 30.48 2.07
N GLY A 205 -10.97 29.73 1.63
CA GLY A 205 -12.34 30.19 1.45
C GLY A 205 -13.31 29.04 1.74
N ARG A 206 -14.22 29.28 2.67
CA ARG A 206 -15.26 28.37 3.19
C ARG A 206 -16.39 28.24 2.15
N CYS A 207 -16.76 27.02 1.74
CA CYS A 207 -17.93 26.81 0.88
C CYS A 207 -19.15 26.42 1.72
N GLU A 208 -20.13 27.32 1.77
CA GLU A 208 -21.52 27.06 2.17
C GLU A 208 -22.31 26.45 1.00
N ASN A 209 -23.41 25.78 1.34
CA ASN A 209 -24.30 25.01 0.47
C ASN A 209 -24.90 25.82 -0.70
N MET A 210 -25.07 25.18 -1.87
CA MET A 210 -26.10 25.56 -2.85
C MET A 210 -26.63 24.35 -3.66
N ASP A 211 -27.92 24.45 -3.95
CA ASP A 211 -28.94 23.56 -4.53
C ASP A 211 -28.59 22.92 -5.90
N PRO A 212 -29.14 21.74 -6.28
CA PRO A 212 -28.94 21.14 -7.58
C PRO A 212 -30.10 21.49 -8.51
N ASP A 213 -29.91 22.47 -9.39
CA ASP A 213 -30.68 22.59 -10.63
C ASP A 213 -29.90 23.42 -11.65
N HIS A 214 -29.98 23.00 -12.93
CA HIS A 214 -29.35 23.54 -14.15
C HIS A 214 -28.05 22.80 -14.57
N LEU A 215 -27.88 22.29 -15.79
CA LEU A 215 -28.68 22.40 -17.01
C LEU A 215 -28.30 21.24 -17.96
N LYS A 216 -29.29 20.74 -18.70
CA LYS A 216 -29.11 20.04 -19.96
C LYS A 216 -28.54 21.00 -21.01
N ALA A 217 -27.54 20.57 -21.77
CA ALA A 217 -27.35 20.73 -23.23
C ALA A 217 -25.98 20.16 -23.60
#